data_AF-W4VCF7-F1
#
_entry.id   AF-W4VCF7-F1
#
_cell.length_a   1.000
_cell.length_b   1.000
_cell.length_c   1.000
_cell.angle_alpha   90.00
_cell.angle_beta   90.00
_cell.angle_gamma   90.00
#
_symmetry.space_group_name_H-M   'P 1'
#
loop_
_entity.id
_entity.type
_entity.pdbx_description
1 polymer ?
#
loop_
_entity_poly.entity_id
_entity_poly.type
_entity_poly.pdbx_seq_one_letter_code
_entity_poly.pdbx_strand_id
1 'polypeptide(L)'
;MKNIAFIDTEIEPKSGKVLDIGSIKGNSDLFHSASVADFIEFLRGSEYICGHNIIKHDLKYIKNTVEAAGIKDANFIDTLYLSPLLFPKKPYHALVKDDKLQADDINNPLNDSIKARDLFFDEIKAFRELDNEMKWIFYTLLKDKEEFSAFFKFINETLTGEIANNPNGFDTPEALDGYEQKHCDLEKIIRTKFRFQICEKVNLSKIIYQNPIELAYCLALINTKSRNSITPPWVLKNFPEVERIMFLLRNNPCLEGCEYCNEALDIHKALKKYFGYNSYRIYDGEPLQEKAVRAAVSNKSLLAVFPTGGGKSITFQVPALMSGKNSKGLTVVISPLQSLMKDQVDNLEKAGITEAVTINGLLDL
;
A
#
# COMPACT_ATOMS: atom_id res chain seq x y z
N MET A 1 25.00 3.60 -18.64
CA MET A 1 24.00 3.10 -17.68
C MET A 1 24.17 1.59 -17.62
N LYS A 2 24.00 0.95 -16.46
CA LYS A 2 24.06 -0.52 -16.38
C LYS A 2 23.07 -1.13 -17.38
N ASN A 3 23.41 -2.30 -17.92
CA ASN A 3 22.62 -2.94 -18.97
C ASN A 3 21.37 -3.57 -18.34
N ILE A 4 20.26 -2.85 -18.36
CA ILE A 4 18.94 -3.34 -17.96
C ILE A 4 18.07 -3.51 -19.21
N ALA A 5 17.31 -4.59 -19.28
CA ALA A 5 16.30 -4.82 -20.30
C ALA A 5 14.90 -4.77 -19.67
N PHE A 6 13.97 -4.11 -20.34
CA PHE A 6 12.57 -4.05 -19.97
C PHE A 6 11.80 -4.98 -20.88
N ILE A 7 10.90 -5.79 -20.32
CA ILE A 7 10.25 -6.87 -21.05
C ILE A 7 8.75 -6.88 -20.78
N ASP A 8 8.02 -7.39 -21.76
CA ASP A 8 6.62 -7.78 -21.68
C ASP A 8 6.37 -8.87 -22.73
N THR A 9 5.47 -9.80 -22.41
CA THR A 9 5.17 -10.96 -23.26
C THR A 9 3.66 -11.17 -23.41
N GLU A 10 3.25 -11.45 -24.64
CA GLU A 10 1.90 -11.92 -24.92
C GLU A 10 1.90 -13.45 -24.88
N ILE A 11 1.07 -14.01 -23.99
CA ILE A 11 1.02 -15.46 -23.75
C ILE A 11 -0.34 -16.01 -24.17
N GLU A 12 -0.35 -17.12 -24.88
CA GLU A 12 -1.58 -17.85 -25.17
C GLU A 12 -2.15 -18.47 -23.88
N PRO A 13 -3.35 -18.07 -23.41
CA PRO A 13 -3.83 -18.43 -22.07
C PRO A 13 -4.01 -19.93 -21.81
N LYS A 14 -4.21 -20.74 -22.87
CA LYS A 14 -4.46 -22.18 -22.74
C LYS A 14 -3.21 -23.03 -22.78
N SER A 15 -2.25 -22.67 -23.63
CA SER A 15 -1.04 -23.46 -23.83
C SER A 15 0.16 -22.93 -23.05
N GLY A 16 0.13 -21.68 -22.58
CA GLY A 16 1.28 -21.00 -22.01
C GLY A 16 2.36 -20.67 -23.05
N LYS A 17 2.05 -20.80 -24.34
CA LYS A 17 2.99 -20.49 -25.42
C LYS A 17 3.16 -18.98 -25.54
N VAL A 18 4.40 -18.53 -25.65
CA VAL A 18 4.75 -17.15 -25.97
C VAL A 18 4.34 -16.86 -27.41
N LEU A 19 3.42 -15.92 -27.59
CA LEU A 19 2.90 -15.47 -28.88
C LEU A 19 3.72 -14.31 -29.43
N ASP A 20 4.14 -13.40 -28.56
CA ASP A 20 4.92 -12.23 -28.93
C ASP A 20 5.75 -11.74 -27.74
N ILE A 21 6.87 -11.07 -28.03
CA ILE A 21 7.79 -10.55 -27.01
C ILE A 21 8.15 -9.14 -27.40
N GLY A 22 7.93 -8.21 -26.47
CA GLY A 22 8.44 -6.86 -26.52
C GLY A 22 9.60 -6.70 -25.57
N SER A 23 10.62 -5.97 -25.99
CA SER A 23 11.67 -5.54 -25.08
C SER A 23 12.36 -4.27 -25.52
N ILE A 24 12.82 -3.50 -24.54
CA ILE A 24 13.68 -2.34 -24.75
C ILE A 24 14.85 -2.39 -23.77
N LYS A 25 16.06 -2.14 -24.25
CA LYS A 25 17.22 -1.98 -23.37
C LYS A 25 17.35 -0.55 -22.86
N GLY A 26 18.09 -0.38 -21.76
CA GLY A 26 18.41 0.95 -21.22
C GLY A 26 19.16 1.89 -22.17
N ASN A 27 19.77 1.36 -23.24
CA ASN A 27 20.39 2.14 -24.33
C ASN A 27 19.43 2.47 -25.49
N SER A 28 18.14 2.14 -25.36
CA SER A 28 17.07 2.31 -26.36
C SER A 28 17.08 1.33 -27.54
N ASP A 29 17.87 0.25 -27.49
CA ASP A 29 17.71 -0.84 -28.46
C ASP A 29 16.34 -1.52 -28.26
N LEU A 30 15.63 -1.77 -29.36
CA LEU A 30 14.28 -2.33 -29.36
C LEU A 30 14.29 -3.77 -29.88
N PHE A 31 13.42 -4.59 -29.32
CA PHE A 31 13.12 -5.93 -29.77
C PHE A 31 11.63 -6.16 -29.81
N HIS A 32 11.13 -6.67 -30.93
CA HIS A 32 9.73 -7.05 -31.09
C HIS A 32 9.66 -8.25 -32.04
N SER A 33 9.45 -9.44 -31.49
CA SER A 33 9.37 -10.68 -32.25
C SER A 33 8.92 -11.84 -31.36
N ALA A 34 8.27 -12.85 -31.94
CA ALA A 34 7.97 -14.12 -31.28
C ALA A 34 9.19 -15.06 -31.15
N SER A 35 10.34 -14.70 -31.74
CA SER A 35 11.54 -15.56 -31.80
C SER A 35 12.29 -15.58 -30.47
N VAL A 36 12.14 -16.67 -29.73
CA VAL A 36 12.85 -16.91 -28.46
C VAL A 36 14.37 -16.90 -28.64
N ALA A 37 14.89 -17.45 -29.74
CA ALA A 37 16.33 -17.49 -30.00
C ALA A 37 16.91 -16.09 -30.21
N ASP A 38 16.24 -15.26 -31.01
CA ASP A 38 16.66 -13.87 -31.24
C ASP A 38 16.51 -13.04 -29.97
N PHE A 39 15.51 -13.36 -29.14
CA PHE A 39 15.33 -12.70 -27.85
C PHE A 39 16.47 -13.03 -26.87
N ILE A 40 16.96 -14.27 -26.83
CA ILE A 40 18.15 -14.63 -26.04
C ILE A 40 19.35 -13.80 -26.48
N GLU A 41 19.60 -13.72 -27.79
CA GLU A 41 20.71 -12.93 -28.33
C GLU A 41 20.54 -11.45 -27.98
N PHE A 42 19.32 -10.92 -28.13
CA PHE A 42 19.00 -9.56 -27.75
C PHE A 42 19.29 -9.33 -26.27
N LEU A 43 18.91 -10.23 -25.36
CA LEU A 43 19.15 -10.07 -23.93
C LEU A 43 20.62 -10.18 -23.51
N ARG A 44 21.51 -10.74 -24.34
CA ARG A 44 22.94 -10.86 -24.00
C ARG A 44 23.54 -9.51 -23.64
N GLY A 45 24.38 -9.55 -22.59
CA GLY A 45 25.01 -8.37 -22.01
C GLY A 45 24.14 -7.59 -21.03
N SER A 46 22.84 -7.87 -20.92
CA SER A 46 21.99 -7.33 -19.85
C SER A 46 22.32 -7.99 -18.50
N GLU A 47 22.42 -7.19 -17.45
CA GLU A 47 22.61 -7.64 -16.07
C GLU A 47 21.27 -7.78 -15.34
N TYR A 48 20.30 -6.92 -15.67
CA TYR A 48 18.99 -6.85 -15.02
C TYR A 48 17.86 -7.01 -16.03
N ILE A 49 16.76 -7.59 -15.56
CA ILE A 49 15.48 -7.54 -16.24
C ILE A 49 14.47 -6.79 -15.38
N CYS A 50 13.66 -5.96 -16.02
CA CYS A 50 12.59 -5.22 -15.40
C CYS A 50 11.32 -5.32 -16.22
N GLY A 51 10.17 -5.15 -15.57
CA GLY A 51 8.89 -5.03 -16.26
C GLY A 51 7.78 -4.75 -15.26
N HIS A 52 6.53 -4.95 -15.69
CA HIS A 52 5.36 -4.72 -14.87
C HIS A 52 4.60 -6.02 -14.63
N ASN A 53 4.54 -6.49 -13.38
CA ASN A 53 3.97 -7.78 -12.97
C ASN A 53 4.73 -9.02 -13.52
N ILE A 54 5.98 -8.86 -13.94
CA ILE A 54 6.75 -9.89 -14.62
C ILE A 54 7.06 -11.12 -13.76
N ILE A 55 7.21 -10.96 -12.44
CA ILE A 55 7.59 -12.07 -11.54
C ILE A 55 6.48 -13.12 -11.49
N LYS A 56 5.22 -12.68 -11.42
CA LYS A 56 4.06 -13.57 -11.34
C LYS A 56 3.46 -13.91 -12.70
N HIS A 57 3.88 -13.23 -13.77
CA HIS A 57 3.33 -13.40 -15.10
C HIS A 57 4.39 -13.93 -16.06
N ASP A 58 5.14 -13.03 -16.70
CA ASP A 58 6.04 -13.28 -17.83
C ASP A 58 7.12 -14.31 -17.50
N LEU A 59 7.78 -14.16 -16.35
CA LEU A 59 8.89 -15.02 -15.94
C LEU A 59 8.46 -16.48 -15.74
N LYS A 60 7.18 -16.78 -15.54
CA LYS A 60 6.71 -18.18 -15.51
C LYS A 60 6.95 -18.91 -16.84
N TYR A 61 6.99 -18.18 -17.95
CA TYR A 61 7.09 -18.72 -19.29
C TYR A 61 8.48 -18.51 -19.90
N ILE A 62 9.15 -17.40 -19.60
CA ILE A 62 10.43 -17.03 -20.23
C ILE A 62 11.64 -17.09 -19.31
N LYS A 63 11.52 -17.56 -18.06
CA LYS A 63 12.65 -17.67 -17.14
C LYS A 63 13.85 -18.43 -17.73
N ASN A 64 13.63 -19.60 -18.31
CA ASN A 64 14.70 -20.39 -18.92
C ASN A 64 15.40 -19.64 -20.06
N THR A 65 14.64 -18.84 -20.82
CA THR A 65 15.15 -17.99 -21.90
C THR A 65 16.05 -16.88 -21.35
N VAL A 66 15.61 -16.23 -20.28
CA VAL A 66 16.36 -15.17 -19.58
C VAL A 66 17.65 -15.72 -18.96
N GLU A 67 17.58 -16.89 -18.32
CA GLU A 67 18.74 -17.57 -17.75
C GLU A 67 19.75 -17.98 -18.84
N ALA A 68 19.27 -18.43 -20.00
CA ALA A 68 20.12 -18.75 -21.15
C ALA A 68 20.87 -17.53 -21.71
N ALA A 69 20.36 -16.32 -21.49
CA ALA A 69 21.04 -15.07 -21.81
C ALA A 69 22.08 -14.65 -20.74
N GLY A 70 22.20 -15.40 -19.64
CA GLY A 70 23.15 -15.16 -18.55
C GLY A 70 22.64 -14.28 -17.41
N ILE A 71 21.35 -13.93 -17.41
CA ILE A 71 20.73 -13.10 -16.37
C ILE A 71 20.26 -13.99 -15.24
N LYS A 72 20.60 -13.62 -14.00
CA LYS A 72 20.29 -14.41 -12.81
C LYS A 72 18.96 -13.98 -12.20
N ASP A 73 18.25 -14.92 -11.57
CA ASP A 73 17.00 -14.68 -10.84
C ASP A 73 17.02 -13.50 -9.87
N ALA A 74 18.14 -13.33 -9.16
CA ALA A 74 18.34 -12.25 -8.20
C ALA A 74 18.38 -10.83 -8.84
N ASN A 75 18.24 -10.71 -10.16
CA ASN A 75 18.29 -9.47 -10.91
C ASN A 75 16.96 -9.14 -11.62
N PHE A 76 15.84 -9.74 -11.19
CA PHE A 76 14.50 -9.44 -11.70
C PHE A 76 13.84 -8.33 -10.90
N ILE A 77 13.46 -7.26 -11.57
CA ILE A 77 12.81 -6.09 -10.98
C ILE A 77 11.36 -6.01 -11.47
N ASP A 78 10.42 -5.82 -10.56
CA ASP A 78 9.01 -5.73 -10.90
C ASP A 78 8.41 -4.42 -10.38
N THR A 79 8.12 -3.52 -11.31
CA THR A 79 7.57 -2.19 -11.03
C THR A 79 6.22 -2.25 -10.33
N LEU A 80 5.43 -3.33 -10.50
CA LEU A 80 4.12 -3.44 -9.85
C LEU A 80 4.25 -3.38 -8.33
N TYR A 81 5.27 -4.01 -7.74
CA TYR A 81 5.47 -4.05 -6.29
C TYR A 81 5.98 -2.73 -5.72
N LEU A 82 6.78 -2.00 -6.50
CA LEU A 82 7.35 -0.70 -6.13
C LEU A 82 6.32 0.42 -6.18
N SER A 83 5.39 0.35 -7.14
CA SER A 83 4.45 1.43 -7.44
C SER A 83 3.60 1.87 -6.23
N PRO A 84 3.04 1.00 -5.37
CA PRO A 84 2.31 1.44 -4.17
C PRO A 84 3.20 2.01 -3.07
N LEU A 85 4.50 1.69 -3.05
CA LEU A 85 5.45 2.27 -2.09
C LEU A 85 5.83 3.70 -2.48
N LEU A 86 6.01 3.93 -3.78
CA LEU A 86 6.57 5.16 -4.33
C LEU A 86 5.52 6.14 -4.85
N PHE A 87 4.37 5.60 -5.28
CA PHE A 87 3.19 6.37 -5.68
C PHE A 87 1.92 6.02 -4.88
N PRO A 88 1.96 5.98 -3.54
CA PRO A 88 0.82 5.63 -2.68
C PRO A 88 -0.40 6.58 -2.80
N LYS A 89 -0.29 7.68 -3.56
CA LYS A 89 -1.41 8.56 -3.91
C LYS A 89 -2.24 8.06 -5.10
N LYS A 90 -1.68 7.18 -5.93
CA LYS A 90 -2.41 6.57 -7.05
C LYS A 90 -3.30 5.44 -6.50
N PRO A 91 -4.61 5.42 -6.81
CA PRO A 91 -5.48 4.31 -6.41
C PRO A 91 -5.30 3.07 -7.30
N TYR A 92 -4.80 3.28 -8.52
CA TYR A 92 -4.54 2.24 -9.52
C TYR A 92 -3.07 2.24 -9.91
N HIS A 93 -2.53 1.03 -10.08
CA HIS A 93 -1.11 0.81 -10.39
C HIS A 93 -0.89 0.01 -11.67
N ALA A 94 -1.93 -0.19 -12.48
CA ALA A 94 -1.76 -0.72 -13.83
C ALA A 94 -1.03 0.31 -14.70
N LEU A 95 -0.30 -0.15 -15.72
CA LEU A 95 0.25 0.73 -16.75
C LEU A 95 -0.88 1.54 -17.40
N VAL A 96 -0.68 2.86 -17.49
CA VAL A 96 -1.65 3.75 -18.13
C VAL A 96 -1.67 3.42 -19.63
N LYS A 97 -2.84 3.06 -20.14
CA LYS A 97 -3.06 2.96 -21.59
C LYS A 97 -3.37 4.38 -22.07
N ASP A 98 -2.60 4.90 -23.02
CA ASP A 98 -2.88 6.21 -23.58
C ASP A 98 -4.22 6.15 -24.32
N ASP A 99 -5.23 6.87 -23.83
CA ASP A 99 -6.56 7.01 -24.44
C ASP A 99 -6.52 7.88 -25.73
N LYS A 100 -5.52 7.68 -26.60
CA LYS A 100 -5.55 8.19 -27.96
C LYS A 100 -6.13 7.11 -28.86
N LEU A 101 -7.43 7.26 -29.13
CA LEU A 101 -8.23 6.75 -30.25
C LEU A 101 -7.42 6.37 -31.52
N GLN A 102 -6.70 5.24 -31.47
CA GLN A 102 -6.29 4.48 -32.64
C GLN A 102 -6.60 3.02 -32.35
N ALA A 103 -7.57 2.49 -33.10
CA ALA A 103 -8.15 1.17 -32.91
C ALA A 103 -7.17 0.01 -33.23
N ASP A 104 -5.92 0.32 -33.57
CA ASP A 104 -4.88 -0.64 -33.99
C ASP A 104 -3.80 -0.89 -32.92
N ASP A 105 -3.76 -0.13 -31.81
CA ASP A 105 -2.85 -0.37 -30.65
C ASP A 105 -3.40 -1.45 -29.69
N ILE A 106 -3.90 -2.55 -30.27
CA ILE A 106 -4.39 -3.71 -29.54
C ILE A 106 -3.17 -4.45 -28.99
N ASN A 107 -2.93 -4.36 -27.67
CA ASN A 107 -1.95 -5.13 -26.89
C ASN A 107 -0.58 -5.33 -27.59
N ASN A 108 0.27 -4.30 -27.54
CA ASN A 108 1.62 -4.36 -28.09
C ASN A 108 2.65 -4.49 -26.94
N PRO A 109 3.30 -5.66 -26.79
CA PRO A 109 4.22 -5.88 -25.68
C PRO A 109 5.47 -4.96 -25.73
N LEU A 110 5.89 -4.49 -26.91
CA LEU A 110 6.98 -3.52 -27.00
C LEU A 110 6.58 -2.18 -26.38
N ASN A 111 5.34 -1.72 -26.63
CA ASN A 111 4.85 -0.47 -26.07
C ASN A 111 4.71 -0.57 -24.54
N ASP A 112 4.25 -1.71 -24.03
CA ASP A 112 4.14 -1.93 -22.60
C ASP A 112 5.51 -2.08 -21.92
N SER A 113 6.51 -2.65 -22.60
CA SER A 113 7.91 -2.63 -22.17
C SER A 113 8.47 -1.20 -22.04
N ILE A 114 8.14 -0.32 -22.99
CA ILE A 114 8.53 1.10 -22.96
C ILE A 114 7.86 1.81 -21.79
N LYS A 115 6.57 1.59 -21.55
CA LYS A 115 5.86 2.17 -20.38
C LYS A 115 6.43 1.65 -19.06
N ALA A 116 6.78 0.37 -18.97
CA ALA A 116 7.40 -0.21 -17.79
C ALA A 116 8.79 0.41 -17.52
N ARG A 117 9.57 0.69 -18.57
CA ARG A 117 10.83 1.45 -18.47
C ARG A 117 10.60 2.84 -17.90
N ASP A 118 9.66 3.58 -18.46
CA ASP A 118 9.39 4.96 -18.06
C ASP A 118 8.89 5.00 -16.61
N LEU A 119 7.97 4.09 -16.23
CA LEU A 119 7.53 3.91 -14.86
C LEU A 119 8.70 3.58 -13.92
N PHE A 120 9.59 2.65 -14.29
CA PHE A 120 10.74 2.29 -13.46
C PHE A 120 11.68 3.47 -13.20
N PHE A 121 11.93 4.32 -14.20
CA PHE A 121 12.74 5.51 -13.99
C PHE A 121 12.03 6.57 -13.14
N ASP A 122 10.71 6.71 -13.28
CA ASP A 122 9.89 7.51 -12.37
C ASP A 122 9.95 6.96 -10.94
N GLU A 123 9.96 5.64 -10.75
CA GLU A 123 10.12 4.99 -9.44
C GLU A 123 11.49 5.28 -8.83
N ILE A 124 12.57 5.16 -9.61
CA ILE A 124 13.91 5.54 -9.16
C ILE A 124 13.92 7.02 -8.71
N LYS A 125 13.33 7.90 -9.51
CA LYS A 125 13.25 9.33 -9.18
C LYS A 125 12.45 9.56 -7.89
N ALA A 126 11.27 8.95 -7.76
CA ALA A 126 10.44 9.03 -6.57
C ALA A 126 11.18 8.51 -5.33
N PHE A 127 11.92 7.40 -5.45
CA PHE A 127 12.75 6.87 -4.37
C PHE A 127 13.86 7.86 -3.97
N ARG A 128 14.52 8.52 -4.93
CA ARG A 128 15.54 9.54 -4.64
C ARG A 128 14.98 10.75 -3.92
N GLU A 129 13.74 11.14 -4.22
CA GLU A 129 13.04 12.26 -3.58
C GLU A 129 12.53 11.94 -2.18
N LEU A 130 12.52 10.66 -1.77
CA LEU A 130 12.23 10.30 -0.38
C LEU A 130 13.29 10.88 0.57
N ASP A 131 12.85 11.26 1.76
CA ASP A 131 13.77 11.55 2.85
C ASP A 131 14.58 10.30 3.27
N ASN A 132 15.70 10.54 3.94
CA ASN A 132 16.65 9.48 4.29
C ASN A 132 16.04 8.43 5.22
N GLU A 133 15.16 8.83 6.14
CA GLU A 133 14.51 7.85 7.03
C GLU A 133 13.59 6.91 6.25
N MET A 134 12.80 7.40 5.28
CA MET A 134 11.98 6.55 4.42
C MET A 134 12.83 5.61 3.56
N LYS A 135 13.89 6.12 2.94
CA LYS A 135 14.83 5.30 2.16
C LYS A 135 15.37 4.15 3.01
N TRP A 136 15.79 4.44 4.24
CA TRP A 136 16.33 3.45 5.16
C TRP A 136 15.28 2.45 5.65
N ILE A 137 14.07 2.91 5.96
CA ILE A 137 12.94 2.05 6.37
C ILE A 137 12.62 1.06 5.26
N PHE A 138 12.42 1.53 4.02
CA PHE A 138 12.11 0.65 2.89
C PHE A 138 13.27 -0.31 2.60
N TYR A 139 14.50 0.18 2.53
CA TYR A 139 15.67 -0.67 2.31
C TYR A 139 15.77 -1.78 3.36
N THR A 140 15.67 -1.45 4.65
CA THR A 140 15.87 -2.44 5.72
C THR A 140 14.73 -3.47 5.79
N LEU A 141 13.49 -3.05 5.52
CA LEU A 141 12.35 -3.98 5.49
C LEU A 141 12.36 -4.91 4.27
N LEU A 142 12.84 -4.43 3.12
CA LEU A 142 12.53 -5.05 1.82
C LEU A 142 13.74 -5.59 1.06
N LYS A 143 14.98 -5.19 1.35
CA LYS A 143 16.16 -5.56 0.56
C LYS A 143 16.39 -7.07 0.38
N ASP A 144 15.92 -7.89 1.33
CA ASP A 144 16.08 -9.35 1.33
C ASP A 144 14.80 -10.06 0.84
N LYS A 145 13.83 -9.32 0.31
CA LYS A 145 12.57 -9.84 -0.23
C LYS A 145 12.67 -10.01 -1.73
N GLU A 146 12.19 -11.15 -2.23
CA GLU A 146 12.30 -11.53 -3.65
C GLU A 146 11.82 -10.41 -4.57
N GLU A 147 10.68 -9.81 -4.27
CA GLU A 147 10.04 -8.78 -5.10
C GLU A 147 10.78 -7.44 -5.15
N PHE A 148 11.72 -7.19 -4.22
CA PHE A 148 12.35 -5.88 -4.01
C PHE A 148 13.88 -5.92 -4.04
N SER A 149 14.49 -7.08 -3.80
CA SER A 149 15.93 -7.25 -3.62
C SER A 149 16.73 -6.76 -4.83
N ALA A 150 16.30 -7.10 -6.04
CA ALA A 150 16.94 -6.66 -7.28
C ALA A 150 16.88 -5.14 -7.47
N PHE A 151 15.78 -4.49 -7.08
CA PHE A 151 15.66 -3.02 -7.12
C PHE A 151 16.70 -2.37 -6.22
N PHE A 152 16.80 -2.82 -4.95
CA PHE A 152 17.77 -2.24 -4.02
C PHE A 152 19.22 -2.55 -4.40
N LYS A 153 19.47 -3.73 -4.97
CA LYS A 153 20.76 -4.06 -5.55
C LYS A 153 21.11 -3.11 -6.70
N PHE A 154 20.19 -2.89 -7.64
CA PHE A 154 20.34 -1.94 -8.73
C PHE A 154 20.62 -0.52 -8.23
N ILE A 155 19.82 -0.04 -7.26
CA ILE A 155 20.00 1.27 -6.63
C ILE A 155 21.38 1.39 -5.99
N ASN A 156 21.80 0.45 -5.14
CA ASN A 156 23.10 0.50 -4.46
C ASN A 156 24.28 0.51 -5.43
N GLU A 157 24.17 -0.25 -6.51
CA GLU A 157 25.20 -0.36 -7.53
C GLU A 157 25.26 0.84 -8.49
N THR A 158 24.16 1.60 -8.63
CA THR A 158 24.07 2.75 -9.54
C THR A 158 24.11 4.11 -8.82
N LEU A 159 23.85 4.13 -7.52
CA LEU A 159 23.70 5.35 -6.70
C LEU A 159 24.61 5.33 -5.47
N THR A 160 25.90 5.02 -5.72
CA THR A 160 26.96 4.99 -4.70
C THR A 160 26.88 6.19 -3.75
N GLY A 161 26.56 5.94 -2.47
CA GLY A 161 26.60 6.94 -1.40
C GLY A 161 25.25 7.40 -0.83
N GLU A 162 24.10 7.07 -1.43
CA GLU A 162 22.80 7.59 -0.96
C GLU A 162 22.15 6.76 0.18
N ILE A 163 22.23 5.42 0.13
CA ILE A 163 21.69 4.55 1.20
C ILE A 163 22.77 4.27 2.28
N ALA A 164 24.04 4.52 1.97
CA ALA A 164 25.17 4.15 2.83
C ALA A 164 25.35 5.04 4.08
N ASN A 165 24.68 6.19 4.15
CA ASN A 165 24.79 7.11 5.28
C ASN A 165 23.52 7.03 6.15
N ASN A 166 23.65 6.36 7.30
CA ASN A 166 22.64 6.37 8.35
C ASN A 166 22.26 7.83 8.67
N PRO A 167 20.99 8.25 8.51
CA PRO A 167 20.61 9.65 8.66
C PRO A 167 20.84 10.26 10.05
N ASN A 168 21.11 9.44 11.07
CA ASN A 168 21.12 9.90 12.47
C ASN A 168 22.42 9.66 13.24
N GLY A 169 23.54 9.29 12.60
CA GLY A 169 24.81 9.15 13.33
C GLY A 169 24.75 8.18 14.52
N PHE A 170 23.88 7.18 14.46
CA PHE A 170 24.00 6.04 15.36
C PHE A 170 25.15 5.20 14.81
N ASP A 171 26.30 5.28 15.46
CA ASP A 171 27.41 4.36 15.29
C ASP A 171 26.84 2.93 15.21
N THR A 172 27.20 2.17 14.18
CA THR A 172 27.07 0.71 14.26
C THR A 172 27.94 0.27 15.43
N PRO A 173 27.39 -0.16 16.58
CA PRO A 173 28.23 -0.58 17.68
C PRO A 173 28.86 -1.90 17.28
N GLU A 174 30.18 -1.93 17.30
CA GLU A 174 30.93 -3.17 17.33
C GLU A 174 30.45 -4.01 18.52
N ALA A 175 30.18 -5.30 18.23
CA ALA A 175 29.91 -6.37 19.19
C ALA A 175 28.59 -6.32 20.00
N LEU A 176 27.51 -6.81 19.38
CA LEU A 176 26.47 -7.69 19.94
C LEU A 176 25.77 -8.39 18.75
N ASP A 177 25.34 -9.64 18.93
CA ASP A 177 24.93 -10.57 17.85
C ASP A 177 23.96 -9.92 16.81
N GLY A 178 24.36 -9.96 15.53
CA GLY A 178 24.11 -8.94 14.51
C GLY A 178 22.69 -8.80 13.94
N TYR A 179 21.69 -9.39 14.58
CA TYR A 179 20.29 -9.38 14.14
C TYR A 179 19.39 -8.51 15.03
N GLU A 180 19.47 -8.66 16.37
CA GLU A 180 18.61 -7.94 17.31
C GLU A 180 18.88 -6.44 17.34
N GLN A 181 20.15 -6.03 17.20
CA GLN A 181 20.54 -4.61 17.21
C GLN A 181 19.98 -3.84 16.00
N LYS A 182 20.02 -4.44 14.79
CA LYS A 182 19.48 -3.80 13.57
C LYS A 182 17.97 -3.58 13.63
N HIS A 183 17.24 -4.52 14.23
CA HIS A 183 15.80 -4.40 14.44
C HIS A 183 15.45 -3.33 15.48
N CYS A 184 16.21 -3.27 16.57
CA CYS A 184 16.08 -2.22 17.59
C CYS A 184 16.27 -0.82 16.98
N ASP A 185 17.23 -0.65 16.08
CA ASP A 185 17.50 0.63 15.45
C ASP A 185 16.47 1.00 14.38
N LEU A 186 15.98 0.03 13.58
CA LEU A 186 14.87 0.27 12.65
C LEU A 186 13.58 0.65 13.37
N GLU A 187 13.25 -0.03 14.47
CA GLU A 187 12.07 0.29 15.28
C GLU A 187 12.11 1.74 15.78
N LYS A 188 13.26 2.19 16.31
CA LYS A 188 13.45 3.58 16.74
C LYS A 188 13.25 4.57 15.60
N ILE A 189 13.79 4.30 14.41
CA ILE A 189 13.64 5.17 13.24
C ILE A 189 12.17 5.29 12.85
N ILE A 190 11.44 4.17 12.77
CA ILE A 190 10.01 4.19 12.44
C ILE A 190 9.23 4.96 13.52
N ARG A 191 9.49 4.72 14.81
CA ARG A 191 8.80 5.42 15.91
C ARG A 191 9.03 6.92 15.90
N THR A 192 10.27 7.35 15.64
CA THR A 192 10.62 8.77 15.55
C THR A 192 9.93 9.41 14.35
N LYS A 193 10.03 8.78 13.18
CA LYS A 193 9.46 9.31 11.94
C LYS A 193 7.93 9.40 11.97
N PHE A 194 7.29 8.36 12.48
CA PHE A 194 5.83 8.24 12.54
C PHE A 194 5.27 8.62 13.91
N ARG A 195 6.03 9.40 14.69
CA ARG A 195 5.55 9.97 15.95
C ARG A 195 4.22 10.70 15.71
N PHE A 196 3.24 10.45 16.57
CA PHE A 196 1.87 10.98 16.48
C PHE A 196 1.06 10.54 15.25
N GLN A 197 1.55 9.58 14.47
CA GLN A 197 0.84 9.05 13.29
C GLN A 197 0.44 7.59 13.46
N ILE A 198 1.09 6.87 14.38
CA ILE A 198 0.81 5.48 14.75
C ILE A 198 0.77 5.33 16.27
N CYS A 199 0.11 4.27 16.75
CA CYS A 199 0.05 3.89 18.15
C CYS A 199 1.45 3.59 18.70
N GLU A 200 1.84 4.25 19.79
CA GLU A 200 3.16 4.06 20.41
C GLU A 200 3.29 2.69 21.11
N LYS A 201 2.17 2.10 21.53
CA LYS A 201 2.15 0.84 22.26
C LYS A 201 1.97 -0.38 21.36
N VAL A 202 1.91 -0.19 20.04
CA VAL A 202 1.91 -1.30 19.09
C VAL A 202 3.22 -2.08 19.21
N ASN A 203 3.14 -3.42 19.15
CA ASN A 203 4.32 -4.28 19.15
C ASN A 203 4.98 -4.24 17.77
N LEU A 204 5.72 -3.15 17.54
CA LEU A 204 6.31 -2.84 16.25
C LEU A 204 7.46 -3.79 15.89
N SER A 205 8.28 -4.20 16.86
CA SER A 205 9.33 -5.22 16.64
C SER A 205 8.76 -6.52 16.08
N LYS A 206 7.65 -7.02 16.64
CA LYS A 206 6.97 -8.20 16.11
C LYS A 206 6.51 -8.01 14.67
N ILE A 207 5.94 -6.85 14.34
CA ILE A 207 5.46 -6.55 12.98
C ILE A 207 6.63 -6.44 12.00
N ILE A 208 7.73 -5.78 12.37
CA ILE A 208 8.95 -5.68 11.55
C ILE A 208 9.48 -7.08 11.21
N TYR A 209 9.52 -7.98 12.20
CA TYR A 209 10.02 -9.33 12.01
C TYR A 209 9.08 -10.20 11.17
N GLN A 210 7.77 -10.17 11.46
CA GLN A 210 6.80 -11.10 10.87
C GLN A 210 6.24 -10.62 9.53
N ASN A 211 6.07 -9.32 9.34
CA ASN A 211 5.33 -8.74 8.21
C ASN A 211 6.00 -7.46 7.67
N PRO A 212 7.27 -7.53 7.24
CA PRO A 212 8.01 -6.35 6.79
C PRO A 212 7.46 -5.74 5.49
N ILE A 213 6.93 -6.54 4.57
CA ILE A 213 6.36 -6.05 3.30
C ILE A 213 5.08 -5.27 3.59
N GLU A 214 4.20 -5.85 4.38
CA GLU A 214 2.91 -5.25 4.73
C GLU A 214 3.09 -3.99 5.57
N LEU A 215 4.08 -3.99 6.47
CA LEU A 215 4.48 -2.80 7.20
C LEU A 215 4.97 -1.70 6.26
N ALA A 216 5.81 -2.02 5.25
CA ALA A 216 6.29 -1.03 4.29
C ALA A 216 5.13 -0.37 3.53
N TYR A 217 4.15 -1.15 3.06
CA TYR A 217 2.94 -0.60 2.42
C TYR A 217 2.10 0.26 3.37
N CYS A 218 1.95 -0.16 4.63
CA CYS A 218 1.25 0.65 5.64
C CYS A 218 1.95 1.98 5.86
N LEU A 219 3.28 1.98 6.05
CA LEU A 219 4.06 3.18 6.28
C LEU A 219 4.06 4.11 5.06
N ALA A 220 4.11 3.57 3.84
CA ALA A 220 3.97 4.34 2.61
C ALA A 220 2.63 5.10 2.57
N LEU A 221 1.51 4.41 2.84
CA LEU A 221 0.18 5.01 2.88
C LEU A 221 0.05 6.07 3.98
N ILE A 222 0.57 5.82 5.16
CA ILE A 222 0.55 6.78 6.29
C ILE A 222 1.35 8.04 5.92
N ASN A 223 2.52 7.86 5.32
CA ASN A 223 3.42 8.96 4.95
C ASN A 223 2.81 9.89 3.89
N THR A 224 1.86 9.43 3.07
CA THR A 224 1.20 10.27 2.07
C THR A 224 0.45 11.47 2.65
N LYS A 225 -0.02 11.33 3.89
CA LYS A 225 -0.96 12.25 4.54
C LYS A 225 -2.22 12.54 3.70
N SER A 226 -2.53 11.66 2.74
CA SER A 226 -3.66 11.81 1.82
C SER A 226 -4.91 11.13 2.39
N ARG A 227 -6.06 11.81 2.25
CA ARG A 227 -7.35 11.22 2.60
C ARG A 227 -7.79 10.15 1.60
N ASN A 228 -7.46 10.33 0.32
CA ASN A 228 -8.01 9.53 -0.78
C ASN A 228 -7.09 8.38 -1.21
N SER A 229 -5.91 8.28 -0.60
CA SER A 229 -5.02 7.12 -0.77
C SER A 229 -5.63 5.89 -0.11
N ILE A 230 -5.74 4.81 -0.89
CA ILE A 230 -6.24 3.51 -0.44
C ILE A 230 -5.21 2.43 -0.78
N THR A 231 -5.27 1.30 -0.06
CA THR A 231 -4.47 0.13 -0.43
C THR A 231 -5.01 -0.47 -1.73
N PRO A 232 -4.18 -0.70 -2.75
CA PRO A 232 -4.64 -1.31 -4.00
C PRO A 232 -5.21 -2.72 -3.75
N PRO A 233 -6.31 -3.11 -4.41
CA PRO A 233 -6.94 -4.43 -4.17
C PRO A 233 -6.00 -5.62 -4.40
N TRP A 234 -5.09 -5.52 -5.38
CA TRP A 234 -4.12 -6.57 -5.65
C TRP A 234 -3.11 -6.72 -4.50
N VAL A 235 -2.75 -5.62 -3.81
CA VAL A 235 -1.88 -5.69 -2.62
C VAL A 235 -2.61 -6.46 -1.53
N LEU A 236 -3.88 -6.15 -1.25
CA LEU A 236 -4.67 -6.87 -0.25
C LEU A 236 -4.83 -8.36 -0.56
N LYS A 237 -4.95 -8.71 -1.84
CA LYS A 237 -5.04 -10.10 -2.28
C LYS A 237 -3.73 -10.88 -2.07
N ASN A 238 -2.58 -10.24 -2.29
CA ASN A 238 -1.27 -10.87 -2.21
C ASN A 238 -0.64 -10.77 -0.81
N PHE A 239 -1.03 -9.75 -0.04
CA PHE A 239 -0.47 -9.38 1.26
C PHE A 239 -1.61 -9.00 2.22
N PRO A 240 -2.45 -9.98 2.62
CA PRO A 240 -3.69 -9.72 3.38
C PRO A 240 -3.45 -9.10 4.77
N GLU A 241 -2.27 -9.30 5.34
CA GLU A 241 -1.90 -8.76 6.66
C GLU A 241 -1.79 -7.23 6.68
N VAL A 242 -1.75 -6.57 5.51
CA VAL A 242 -1.75 -5.09 5.41
C VAL A 242 -2.92 -4.47 6.17
N GLU A 243 -4.13 -5.01 6.04
CA GLU A 243 -5.30 -4.46 6.74
C GLU A 243 -5.16 -4.62 8.26
N ARG A 244 -4.74 -5.80 8.71
CA ARG A 244 -4.55 -6.06 10.14
C ARG A 244 -3.46 -5.17 10.72
N ILE A 245 -2.37 -4.95 10.01
CA ILE A 245 -1.26 -4.10 10.47
C ILE A 245 -1.69 -2.63 10.48
N MET A 246 -2.36 -2.14 9.45
CA MET A 246 -2.92 -0.78 9.44
C MET A 246 -3.88 -0.58 10.61
N PHE A 247 -4.75 -1.57 10.87
CA PHE A 247 -5.64 -1.57 12.03
C PHE A 247 -4.85 -1.50 13.35
N LEU A 248 -3.83 -2.34 13.55
CA LEU A 248 -3.02 -2.31 14.77
C LEU A 248 -2.25 -1.00 14.96
N LEU A 249 -1.75 -0.42 13.87
CA LEU A 249 -1.02 0.84 13.90
C LEU A 249 -1.94 2.02 14.20
N ARG A 250 -3.19 2.04 13.70
CA ARG A 250 -4.00 3.27 13.62
C ARG A 250 -5.43 3.18 14.14
N ASN A 251 -5.99 2.00 14.34
CA ASN A 251 -7.40 1.83 14.71
C ASN A 251 -7.64 0.82 15.85
N ASN A 252 -6.56 0.42 16.54
CA ASN A 252 -6.63 -0.40 17.74
C ASN A 252 -6.17 0.43 18.96
N PRO A 253 -7.10 0.92 19.80
CA PRO A 253 -6.73 1.76 20.94
C PRO A 253 -5.88 0.98 21.94
N CYS A 254 -4.76 1.57 22.36
CA CYS A 254 -3.94 1.00 23.42
C CYS A 254 -4.56 1.24 24.80
N LEU A 255 -4.27 0.34 25.75
CA LEU A 255 -4.86 0.37 27.09
C LEU A 255 -4.42 1.59 27.93
N GLU A 256 -3.14 1.95 27.84
CA GLU A 256 -2.57 3.07 28.60
C GLU A 256 -2.92 4.44 28.01
N GLY A 257 -3.39 4.47 26.76
CA GLY A 257 -3.40 5.67 25.94
C GLY A 257 -2.00 6.06 25.46
N CYS A 258 -1.93 6.73 24.32
CA CYS A 258 -0.72 7.33 23.79
C CYS A 258 -1.11 8.58 23.02
N GLU A 259 -0.15 9.44 22.64
CA GLU A 259 -0.49 10.72 22.02
C GLU A 259 -1.32 10.53 20.74
N TYR A 260 -0.94 9.58 19.88
CA TYR A 260 -1.74 9.23 18.70
C TYR A 260 -3.16 8.76 19.06
N CYS A 261 -3.31 7.77 19.97
CA CYS A 261 -4.62 7.20 20.29
C CYS A 261 -5.54 8.25 20.95
N ASN A 262 -4.99 9.09 21.83
CA ASN A 262 -5.73 10.15 22.54
C ASN A 262 -6.14 11.31 21.62
N GLU A 263 -5.60 11.38 20.40
CA GLU A 263 -6.00 12.34 19.38
C GLU A 263 -6.92 11.69 18.34
N ALA A 264 -6.46 10.59 17.73
CA ALA A 264 -7.13 9.96 16.60
C ALA A 264 -8.33 9.10 17.01
N LEU A 265 -8.35 8.57 18.24
CA LEU A 265 -9.39 7.67 18.75
C LEU A 265 -10.20 8.29 19.90
N ASP A 266 -10.08 9.60 20.11
CA ASP A 266 -10.92 10.35 21.04
C ASP A 266 -12.33 10.56 20.46
N ILE A 267 -13.29 9.92 21.11
CA ILE A 267 -14.68 9.89 20.68
C ILE A 267 -15.34 11.28 20.79
N HIS A 268 -14.98 12.11 21.78
CA HIS A 268 -15.55 13.44 21.95
C HIS A 268 -15.03 14.41 20.90
N LYS A 269 -13.72 14.33 20.57
CA LYS A 269 -13.15 15.09 19.45
C LYS A 269 -13.81 14.70 18.13
N ALA A 270 -14.01 13.40 17.91
CA ALA A 270 -14.70 12.91 16.71
C ALA A 270 -16.14 13.41 16.64
N LEU A 271 -16.90 13.32 17.74
CA LEU A 271 -18.28 13.80 17.81
C LEU A 271 -18.38 15.29 17.45
N LYS A 272 -17.54 16.12 18.07
CA LYS A 272 -17.50 17.56 17.78
C LYS A 272 -17.08 17.84 16.34
N LYS A 273 -16.08 17.12 15.84
CA LYS A 273 -15.56 17.29 14.48
C LYS A 273 -16.60 16.95 13.41
N TYR A 274 -17.27 15.80 13.53
CA TYR A 274 -18.16 15.29 12.49
C TYR A 274 -19.58 15.84 12.60
N PHE A 275 -20.06 16.12 13.82
CA PHE A 275 -21.46 16.48 14.05
C PHE A 275 -21.64 17.80 14.82
N GLY A 276 -20.57 18.46 15.26
CA GLY A 276 -20.65 19.74 15.97
C GLY A 276 -21.15 19.65 17.41
N TYR A 277 -21.42 18.45 17.95
CA TYR A 277 -21.92 18.29 19.31
C TYR A 277 -20.79 18.33 20.35
N ASN A 278 -21.03 19.01 21.47
CA ASN A 278 -20.06 19.11 22.57
C ASN A 278 -20.12 17.93 23.54
N SER A 279 -21.21 17.18 23.56
CA SER A 279 -21.42 16.05 24.47
C SER A 279 -22.35 15.01 23.86
N TYR A 280 -22.20 13.77 24.33
CA TYR A 280 -23.15 12.70 24.05
C TYR A 280 -24.42 12.88 24.88
N ARG A 281 -25.52 12.31 24.40
CA ARG A 281 -26.78 12.31 25.13
C ARG A 281 -26.72 11.38 26.34
N ILE A 282 -27.34 11.86 27.42
CA ILE A 282 -27.51 11.14 28.69
C ILE A 282 -28.98 10.72 28.79
N TYR A 283 -29.22 9.52 29.30
CA TYR A 283 -30.54 8.91 29.48
C TYR A 283 -30.67 8.46 30.93
N ASP A 284 -31.61 9.02 31.68
CA ASP A 284 -31.83 8.70 33.11
C ASP A 284 -30.54 8.76 33.95
N GLY A 285 -29.70 9.77 33.69
CA GLY A 285 -28.40 9.94 34.35
C GLY A 285 -27.27 9.07 33.78
N GLU A 286 -27.55 8.18 32.84
CA GLU A 286 -26.57 7.26 32.25
C GLU A 286 -26.08 7.70 30.86
N PRO A 287 -24.76 7.70 30.59
CA PRO A 287 -24.19 8.10 29.31
C PRO A 287 -24.22 6.95 28.29
N LEU A 288 -25.40 6.38 28.02
CA LEU A 288 -25.55 5.17 27.20
C LEU A 288 -25.02 5.32 25.77
N GLN A 289 -25.22 6.50 25.15
CA GLN A 289 -24.72 6.79 23.81
C GLN A 289 -23.19 6.79 23.76
N GLU A 290 -22.55 7.44 24.75
CA GLU A 290 -21.10 7.47 24.87
C GLU A 290 -20.52 6.07 25.14
N LYS A 291 -21.13 5.30 26.06
CA LYS A 291 -20.73 3.92 26.36
C LYS A 291 -20.75 3.04 25.10
N ALA A 292 -21.79 3.17 24.26
CA ALA A 292 -21.89 2.45 22.99
C ALA A 292 -20.79 2.85 21.99
N VAL A 293 -20.57 4.16 21.79
CA VAL A 293 -19.50 4.65 20.89
C VAL A 293 -18.12 4.20 21.40
N ARG A 294 -17.86 4.33 22.70
CA ARG A 294 -16.59 3.93 23.31
C ARG A 294 -16.33 2.44 23.14
N ALA A 295 -17.34 1.60 23.35
CA ALA A 295 -17.24 0.16 23.13
C ALA A 295 -16.96 -0.18 21.66
N ALA A 296 -17.62 0.49 20.71
CA ALA A 296 -17.38 0.32 19.28
C ALA A 296 -15.95 0.70 18.86
N VAL A 297 -15.46 1.88 19.29
CA VAL A 297 -14.07 2.31 19.04
C VAL A 297 -13.04 1.40 19.72
N SER A 298 -13.41 0.79 20.85
CA SER A 298 -12.60 -0.23 21.53
C SER A 298 -12.69 -1.62 20.89
N ASN A 299 -13.29 -1.72 19.70
CA ASN A 299 -13.46 -2.97 18.95
C ASN A 299 -14.19 -4.08 19.75
N LYS A 300 -15.14 -3.70 20.62
CA LYS A 300 -15.95 -4.64 21.39
C LYS A 300 -17.27 -4.93 20.68
N SER A 301 -17.70 -6.18 20.73
CA SER A 301 -19.09 -6.54 20.41
C SER A 301 -20.03 -5.92 21.45
N LEU A 302 -21.12 -5.30 20.99
CA LEU A 302 -22.08 -4.64 21.87
C LEU A 302 -23.51 -4.74 21.31
N LEU A 303 -24.48 -4.73 22.21
CA LEU A 303 -25.90 -4.54 21.89
C LEU A 303 -26.36 -3.23 22.52
N ALA A 304 -26.92 -2.33 21.73
CA ALA A 304 -27.40 -1.05 22.20
C ALA A 304 -28.87 -0.86 21.81
N VAL A 305 -29.72 -0.64 22.80
CA VAL A 305 -31.16 -0.44 22.62
C VAL A 305 -31.48 1.02 22.93
N PHE A 306 -31.97 1.74 21.92
CA PHE A 306 -32.35 3.15 22.02
C PHE A 306 -33.80 3.33 21.57
N PRO A 307 -34.57 4.23 22.21
CA PRO A 307 -35.86 4.65 21.68
C PRO A 307 -35.67 5.36 20.33
N THR A 308 -36.75 5.41 19.53
CA THR A 308 -36.77 6.20 18.28
C THR A 308 -36.40 7.66 18.56
N GLY A 309 -35.54 8.25 17.73
CA GLY A 309 -35.01 9.60 17.96
C GLY A 309 -33.96 9.70 19.07
N GLY A 310 -33.64 8.60 19.78
CA GLY A 310 -32.64 8.50 20.84
C GLY A 310 -31.17 8.58 20.38
N GLY A 311 -30.90 9.05 19.16
CA GLY A 311 -29.52 9.26 18.69
C GLY A 311 -28.73 7.98 18.44
N LYS A 312 -29.40 6.85 18.16
CA LYS A 312 -28.76 5.55 17.85
C LYS A 312 -27.74 5.66 16.71
N SER A 313 -28.00 6.47 15.68
CA SER A 313 -27.10 6.59 14.51
C SER A 313 -25.69 7.00 14.87
N ILE A 314 -25.53 7.94 15.81
CA ILE A 314 -24.21 8.40 16.29
C ILE A 314 -23.37 7.25 16.84
N THR A 315 -24.01 6.22 17.42
CA THR A 315 -23.31 5.08 18.05
C THR A 315 -22.52 4.22 17.09
N PHE A 316 -22.88 4.20 15.80
CA PHE A 316 -22.14 3.51 14.75
C PHE A 316 -21.51 4.47 13.72
N GLN A 317 -22.06 5.66 13.51
CA GLN A 317 -21.51 6.62 12.55
C GLN A 317 -20.18 7.23 13.01
N VAL A 318 -20.07 7.64 14.28
CA VAL A 318 -18.81 8.14 14.83
C VAL A 318 -17.67 7.11 14.69
N PRO A 319 -17.81 5.87 15.18
CA PRO A 319 -16.74 4.88 15.02
C PRO A 319 -16.46 4.53 13.55
N ALA A 320 -17.48 4.50 12.68
CA ALA A 320 -17.29 4.26 11.25
C ALA A 320 -16.40 5.32 10.59
N LEU A 321 -16.69 6.61 10.85
CA LEU A 321 -15.94 7.74 10.29
C LEU A 321 -14.53 7.82 10.85
N MET A 322 -14.35 7.46 12.13
CA MET A 322 -13.03 7.34 12.75
C MET A 322 -12.20 6.24 12.07
N SER A 323 -12.78 5.05 11.90
CA SER A 323 -12.12 3.91 11.23
C SER A 323 -11.74 4.22 9.77
N GLY A 324 -12.67 4.81 9.01
CA GLY A 324 -12.40 5.23 7.63
C GLY A 324 -11.28 6.26 7.54
N LYS A 325 -11.23 7.23 8.46
CA LYS A 325 -10.16 8.23 8.50
C LYS A 325 -8.80 7.64 8.92
N ASN A 326 -8.80 6.78 9.93
CA ASN A 326 -7.57 6.33 10.60
C ASN A 326 -6.91 5.15 9.90
N SER A 327 -7.66 4.13 9.53
CA SER A 327 -7.13 2.91 8.90
C SER A 327 -7.61 2.68 7.47
N LYS A 328 -8.34 3.64 6.87
CA LYS A 328 -8.99 3.46 5.57
C LYS A 328 -9.95 2.27 5.54
N GLY A 329 -10.52 1.94 6.71
CA GLY A 329 -11.43 0.81 6.85
C GLY A 329 -12.78 1.11 6.21
N LEU A 330 -13.33 0.11 5.52
CA LEU A 330 -14.73 0.12 5.11
C LEU A 330 -15.60 -0.29 6.29
N THR A 331 -16.59 0.53 6.65
CA THR A 331 -17.62 0.14 7.62
C THR A 331 -18.92 -0.19 6.92
N VAL A 332 -19.44 -1.39 7.15
CA VAL A 332 -20.72 -1.83 6.59
C VAL A 332 -21.80 -1.70 7.65
N VAL A 333 -22.82 -0.90 7.37
CA VAL A 333 -24.00 -0.75 8.22
C VAL A 333 -25.18 -1.43 7.54
N ILE A 334 -25.69 -2.49 8.16
CA ILE A 334 -26.86 -3.21 7.67
C ILE A 334 -28.12 -2.57 8.25
N SER A 335 -28.94 -2.00 7.38
CA SER A 335 -30.22 -1.38 7.74
C SER A 335 -31.36 -2.17 7.10
N PRO A 336 -32.45 -2.47 7.84
CA PRO A 336 -33.54 -3.31 7.33
C PRO A 336 -34.46 -2.60 6.32
N LEU A 337 -34.44 -1.26 6.25
CA LEU A 337 -35.36 -0.48 5.44
C LEU A 337 -34.63 0.47 4.49
N GLN A 338 -35.01 0.45 3.21
CA GLN A 338 -34.46 1.34 2.17
C GLN A 338 -34.66 2.82 2.52
N SER A 339 -35.84 3.19 3.03
CA SER A 339 -36.11 4.57 3.49
C SER A 339 -35.12 5.00 4.56
N LEU A 340 -34.84 4.13 5.53
CA LEU A 340 -33.88 4.42 6.59
C LEU A 340 -32.44 4.53 6.05
N MET A 341 -32.07 3.71 5.06
CA MET A 341 -30.75 3.81 4.41
C MET A 341 -30.58 5.17 3.75
N LYS A 342 -31.58 5.62 2.97
CA LYS A 342 -31.57 6.93 2.32
C LYS A 342 -31.50 8.06 3.36
N ASP A 343 -32.34 8.00 4.39
CA ASP A 343 -32.33 8.99 5.47
C ASP A 343 -30.96 9.07 6.17
N GLN A 344 -30.24 7.95 6.36
CA GLN A 344 -28.90 8.00 6.93
C GLN A 344 -27.91 8.74 6.03
N VAL A 345 -27.92 8.45 4.73
CA VAL A 345 -26.99 9.08 3.77
C VAL A 345 -27.32 10.54 3.57
N ASP A 346 -28.58 10.89 3.31
CA ASP A 346 -29.03 12.29 3.14
C ASP A 346 -28.65 13.16 4.36
N ASN A 347 -28.72 12.60 5.58
CA ASN A 347 -28.33 13.31 6.79
C ASN A 347 -26.80 13.48 6.93
N LEU A 348 -26.01 12.49 6.50
CA LEU A 348 -24.55 12.60 6.45
C LEU A 348 -24.12 13.63 5.39
N GLU A 349 -24.75 13.64 4.22
CA GLU A 349 -24.49 14.63 3.17
C GLU A 349 -24.79 16.05 3.65
N LYS A 350 -25.91 16.27 4.33
CA LYS A 350 -26.24 17.56 4.98
C LYS A 350 -25.21 17.98 6.02
N ALA A 351 -24.54 17.03 6.67
CA ALA A 351 -23.43 17.29 7.59
C ALA A 351 -22.07 17.45 6.87
N GLY A 352 -22.04 17.47 5.53
CA GLY A 352 -20.82 17.59 4.73
C GLY A 352 -20.03 16.29 4.59
N ILE A 353 -20.63 15.14 4.89
CA ILE A 353 -20.03 13.82 4.82
C ILE A 353 -20.59 13.08 3.60
N THR A 354 -19.86 13.12 2.49
CA THR A 354 -20.28 12.57 1.18
C THR A 354 -19.72 11.19 0.87
N GLU A 355 -18.99 10.58 1.81
CA GLU A 355 -18.31 9.29 1.62
C GLU A 355 -19.20 8.09 1.97
N ALA A 356 -20.43 8.34 2.43
CA ALA A 356 -21.39 7.29 2.74
C ALA A 356 -22.31 7.06 1.55
N VAL A 357 -22.49 5.80 1.17
CA VAL A 357 -23.38 5.37 0.08
C VAL A 357 -24.31 4.27 0.58
N THR A 358 -25.42 4.06 -0.13
CA THR A 358 -26.33 2.94 0.14
C THR A 358 -26.26 1.94 -1.00
N ILE A 359 -26.26 0.65 -0.68
CA ILE A 359 -26.36 -0.44 -1.64
C ILE A 359 -27.66 -1.20 -1.35
N ASN A 360 -28.58 -1.22 -2.31
CA ASN A 360 -29.87 -1.90 -2.18
C ASN A 360 -30.32 -2.44 -3.56
N GLY A 361 -31.39 -3.24 -3.58
CA GLY A 361 -31.87 -3.91 -4.80
C GLY A 361 -32.44 -3.01 -5.91
N LEU A 362 -32.41 -1.68 -5.76
CA LEU A 362 -32.78 -0.72 -6.82
C LEU A 362 -31.56 -0.16 -7.57
N LEU A 363 -30.34 -0.62 -7.25
CA LEU A 363 -29.16 -0.31 -8.04
C LEU A 363 -29.20 -1.10 -9.34
N ASP A 364 -29.59 -0.44 -10.42
CA ASP A 364 -29.34 -0.94 -11.77
C ASP A 364 -27.82 -0.83 -12.05
N LEU A 365 -27.20 -1.99 -12.35
CA LEU A 365 -25.75 -2.12 -12.61
C LEU A 365 -25.33 -1.54 -13.95
#